data_AF-A0A416WS95-F1
#
_entry.id   AF-A0A416WS95-F1
#
_cell.length_a   1.000
_cell.length_b   1.000
_cell.length_c   1.000
_cell.angle_alpha   90.00
_cell.angle_beta   90.00
_cell.angle_gamma   90.00
#
_symmetry.space_group_name_H-M   'P 1'
#
loop_
_entity.id
_entity.type
_entity.pdbx_description
1 polymer ?
#
loop_
_entity_poly.entity_id
_entity_poly.type
_entity_poly.pdbx_seq_one_letter_code
_entity_poly.pdbx_strand_id
1 'polypeptide(L)'
;MEISKERKEELLETHLLNYEMPDEQELAKLTLEELEFLIRSAEVHHKKKTFVADNFLKKIEVFNKILADKIKGCKELYCAWDKHTGYPRVMGDGSVLIFSTKEFAQRAIEHYKEQNVELELKGIRGDKQMFFWANLHWWGMEDLILDVGSYSCRLKRDDLLPPPDFSELSKAQIPVVNPALILAMARHRQILFEEKKDEQWKRAEQFLCDRMLKEVVRGEFLCPVKVVEDPKEEKDADGKKGTALQFALLQDSNGAQWMPVYTDWQSFQKIYNVKEWKGQKVSFDQLMKIAGERDFVINPGSMELRVEENRKKIIIGYFKRYKRQEAEMASGNLVEKKTGVFVGEPIAEVDELKQILSEYMKKQKNIKKAYLVTKIERKDDISYLLVVEFKGERKSVFEGIAEAVKPSLGYMRLDMHEADEKAMELIGEVAPFYKKTFLGL
;
A
#
# COMPACT_ATOMS: atom_id res chain seq x y z
N MET A 1 13.39 -27.42 -9.36
CA MET A 1 14.29 -28.13 -10.30
C MET A 1 14.43 -27.30 -11.56
N GLU A 2 15.56 -27.33 -12.27
CA GLU A 2 15.67 -26.56 -13.52
C GLU A 2 14.98 -27.34 -14.67
N ILE A 3 14.02 -26.70 -15.35
CA ILE A 3 13.33 -27.29 -16.49
C ILE A 3 14.34 -27.45 -17.63
N SER A 4 14.41 -28.63 -18.25
CA SER A 4 15.34 -28.88 -19.36
C SER A 4 15.03 -28.00 -20.57
N LYS A 5 16.02 -27.81 -21.44
CA LYS A 5 15.85 -26.99 -22.64
C LYS A 5 14.79 -27.58 -23.57
N GLU A 6 14.83 -28.90 -23.79
CA GLU A 6 13.88 -29.62 -24.64
C GLU A 6 12.45 -29.48 -24.10
N ARG A 7 12.28 -29.59 -22.77
CA ARG A 7 10.96 -29.44 -22.15
C ARG A 7 10.44 -28.01 -22.24
N LYS A 8 11.31 -27.00 -22.14
CA LYS A 8 10.92 -25.59 -22.36
C LYS A 8 10.40 -25.38 -23.77
N GLU A 9 11.10 -25.90 -24.78
CA GLU A 9 10.68 -25.80 -26.19
C GLU A 9 9.32 -26.47 -26.41
N GLU A 10 9.13 -27.69 -25.90
CA GLU A 10 7.85 -28.41 -25.95
C GLU A 10 6.70 -27.62 -25.32
N LEU A 11 6.90 -27.06 -24.12
CA LEU A 11 5.88 -26.27 -23.41
C LEU A 11 5.49 -25.02 -24.22
N LEU A 12 6.48 -24.32 -24.79
CA LEU A 12 6.24 -23.14 -25.61
C LEU A 12 5.43 -23.49 -26.85
N GLU A 13 5.83 -24.52 -27.60
CA GLU A 13 5.13 -24.95 -28.82
C GLU A 13 3.71 -25.41 -28.52
N THR A 14 3.53 -26.23 -27.48
CA THR A 14 2.24 -26.85 -27.17
C THR A 14 1.23 -25.87 -26.61
N HIS A 15 1.65 -25.02 -25.64
CA HIS A 15 0.71 -24.22 -24.85
C HIS A 15 0.76 -22.73 -25.18
N LEU A 16 1.92 -22.18 -25.53
CA LEU A 16 2.10 -20.74 -25.68
C LEU A 16 1.98 -20.25 -27.13
N LEU A 17 2.70 -20.87 -28.05
CA LEU A 17 2.86 -20.45 -29.45
C LEU A 17 1.80 -21.05 -30.39
N ASN A 18 1.08 -22.08 -29.96
CA ASN A 18 -0.08 -22.58 -30.68
C ASN A 18 -1.14 -21.47 -30.83
N TYR A 19 -1.79 -21.36 -31.99
CA TYR A 19 -2.86 -20.39 -32.23
C TYR A 19 -4.09 -20.65 -31.33
N GLU A 20 -4.38 -21.93 -31.05
CA GLU A 20 -5.50 -22.32 -30.20
C GLU A 20 -5.26 -21.99 -28.72
N MET A 21 -6.36 -21.85 -27.97
CA MET A 21 -6.28 -21.69 -26.52
C MET A 21 -5.87 -23.02 -25.88
N PRO A 22 -4.98 -23.01 -24.88
CA PRO A 22 -4.51 -24.22 -24.24
C PRO A 22 -5.65 -24.92 -23.47
N ASP A 23 -5.65 -26.25 -23.52
CA ASP A 23 -6.58 -27.08 -22.75
C ASP A 23 -6.26 -27.00 -21.24
N GLU A 24 -7.25 -26.58 -20.44
CA GLU A 24 -7.13 -26.46 -18.99
C GLU A 24 -6.78 -27.81 -18.31
N GLN A 25 -7.25 -28.95 -18.84
CA GLN A 25 -6.95 -30.28 -18.29
C GLN A 25 -5.50 -30.69 -18.52
N GLU A 26 -4.91 -30.32 -19.66
CA GLU A 26 -3.49 -30.55 -19.93
C GLU A 26 -2.62 -29.62 -19.08
N LEU A 27 -3.00 -28.34 -18.96
CA LEU A 27 -2.32 -27.40 -18.07
C LEU A 27 -2.35 -27.84 -16.59
N ALA A 28 -3.43 -28.48 -16.14
CA ALA A 28 -3.55 -29.01 -14.80
C ALA A 28 -2.54 -30.14 -14.50
N LYS A 29 -1.94 -30.77 -15.51
CA LYS A 29 -0.89 -31.79 -15.33
C LYS A 29 0.51 -31.19 -15.14
N LEU A 30 0.72 -29.94 -15.54
CA LEU A 30 2.02 -29.26 -15.45
C LEU A 30 2.45 -29.01 -14.00
N THR A 31 3.75 -28.90 -13.74
CA THR A 31 4.25 -28.45 -12.44
C THR A 31 4.02 -26.95 -12.23
N LEU A 32 4.16 -26.47 -10.98
CA LEU A 32 4.11 -25.04 -10.69
C LEU A 32 5.21 -24.30 -11.47
N GLU A 33 6.43 -24.84 -11.47
CA GLU A 33 7.58 -24.25 -12.16
C GLU A 33 7.36 -24.17 -13.69
N GLU A 34 6.71 -25.17 -14.29
CA GLU A 34 6.35 -25.16 -15.72
C GLU A 34 5.30 -24.10 -16.05
N LEU A 35 4.30 -23.90 -15.17
CA LEU A 35 3.31 -22.83 -15.32
C LEU A 35 3.96 -21.45 -15.15
N GLU A 36 4.86 -21.30 -14.18
CA GLU A 36 5.61 -20.06 -13.98
C GLU A 36 6.46 -19.70 -15.20
N PHE A 37 7.11 -20.70 -15.81
CA PHE A 37 7.84 -20.54 -17.05
C PHE A 37 6.93 -20.08 -18.21
N LEU A 38 5.74 -20.67 -18.35
CA LEU A 38 4.78 -20.31 -19.39
C LEU A 38 4.26 -18.88 -19.23
N ILE A 39 3.85 -18.50 -18.01
CA ILE A 39 3.39 -17.14 -17.69
C ILE A 39 4.49 -16.13 -18.03
N ARG A 40 5.71 -16.39 -17.54
CA ARG A 40 6.82 -15.46 -17.74
C ARG A 40 7.20 -15.32 -19.22
N SER A 41 7.18 -16.42 -19.96
CA SER A 41 7.43 -16.40 -21.41
C SER A 41 6.36 -15.62 -22.15
N ALA A 42 5.09 -15.81 -21.80
CA ALA A 42 3.97 -15.07 -22.40
C ALA A 42 4.08 -13.56 -22.15
N GLU A 43 4.43 -13.14 -20.93
CA GLU A 43 4.65 -11.73 -20.60
C GLU A 43 5.77 -11.10 -21.45
N VAL A 44 6.87 -11.83 -21.63
CA VAL A 44 8.02 -11.36 -22.43
C VAL A 44 7.64 -11.21 -23.90
N HIS A 45 6.95 -12.18 -24.49
CA HIS A 45 6.48 -12.10 -25.87
C HIS A 45 5.46 -10.98 -26.08
N HIS A 46 4.52 -10.83 -25.16
CA HIS A 46 3.55 -9.73 -25.18
C HIS A 46 4.24 -8.36 -25.12
N LYS A 47 5.17 -8.17 -24.16
CA LYS A 47 5.90 -6.91 -24.00
C LYS A 47 6.77 -6.56 -25.21
N LYS A 48 7.40 -7.56 -25.82
CA LYS A 48 8.22 -7.38 -27.04
C LYS A 48 7.40 -7.20 -28.31
N LYS A 49 6.06 -7.35 -28.26
CA LYS A 49 5.16 -7.35 -29.42
C LYS A 49 5.67 -8.26 -30.53
N THR A 50 6.19 -9.42 -30.15
CA THR A 50 6.89 -10.32 -31.09
C THR A 50 5.94 -10.82 -32.19
N PHE A 51 4.63 -10.79 -31.95
CA PHE A 51 3.59 -11.26 -32.86
C PHE A 51 2.39 -10.30 -32.86
N VAL A 52 1.78 -10.11 -34.03
CA VAL A 52 0.80 -9.04 -34.31
C VAL A 52 -0.64 -9.45 -33.94
N ALA A 53 -0.93 -10.75 -33.77
CA ALA A 53 -2.28 -11.29 -33.61
C ALA A 53 -2.40 -12.35 -32.49
N ASP A 54 -1.59 -12.24 -31.44
CA ASP A 54 -1.51 -13.30 -30.43
C ASP A 54 -2.36 -13.04 -29.19
N ASN A 55 -3.00 -14.11 -28.71
CA ASN A 55 -3.90 -14.13 -27.57
C ASN A 55 -3.16 -14.18 -26.22
N PHE A 56 -1.92 -13.69 -26.13
CA PHE A 56 -1.05 -13.87 -24.94
C PHE A 56 -1.69 -13.41 -23.63
N LEU A 57 -2.41 -12.29 -23.62
CA LEU A 57 -3.09 -11.82 -22.41
C LEU A 57 -4.15 -12.82 -21.92
N LYS A 58 -4.96 -13.37 -22.82
CA LYS A 58 -5.94 -14.40 -22.48
C LYS A 58 -5.27 -15.69 -22.02
N LYS A 59 -4.14 -16.07 -22.63
CA LYS A 59 -3.37 -17.24 -22.18
C LYS A 59 -2.77 -17.04 -20.79
N ILE A 60 -2.25 -15.86 -20.49
CA ILE A 60 -1.77 -15.49 -19.15
C ILE A 60 -2.90 -15.61 -18.13
N GLU A 61 -4.11 -15.14 -18.45
CA GLU A 61 -5.29 -15.29 -17.57
C GLU A 61 -5.59 -16.77 -17.28
N VAL A 62 -5.60 -17.63 -18.31
CA VAL A 62 -5.81 -19.08 -18.14
C VAL A 62 -4.69 -19.72 -17.32
N PHE A 63 -3.43 -19.41 -17.61
CA PHE A 63 -2.29 -19.95 -16.85
C PHE A 63 -2.34 -19.53 -15.38
N ASN A 64 -2.65 -18.26 -15.10
CA ASN A 64 -2.79 -17.76 -13.73
C ASN A 64 -3.93 -18.43 -12.97
N LYS A 65 -5.06 -18.70 -13.64
CA LYS A 65 -6.17 -19.46 -13.05
C LYS A 65 -5.72 -20.87 -12.63
N ILE A 66 -5.07 -21.61 -13.54
CA ILE A 66 -4.57 -22.97 -13.24
C ILE A 66 -3.49 -22.94 -12.15
N LEU A 67 -2.61 -21.93 -12.17
CA LEU A 67 -1.59 -21.72 -11.15
C LEU A 67 -2.23 -21.49 -9.77
N ALA A 68 -3.23 -20.59 -9.68
CA ALA A 68 -3.96 -20.30 -8.44
C ALA A 68 -4.66 -21.56 -7.88
N ASP A 69 -5.28 -22.37 -8.74
CA ASP A 69 -5.95 -23.60 -8.33
C ASP A 69 -4.96 -24.67 -7.83
N LYS A 70 -3.77 -24.78 -8.45
CA LYS A 70 -2.70 -25.64 -7.94
C LYS A 70 -2.17 -25.17 -6.59
N ILE A 71 -1.99 -23.87 -6.39
CA ILE A 71 -1.54 -23.30 -5.11
C ILE A 71 -2.52 -23.65 -3.99
N LYS A 72 -3.83 -23.51 -4.23
CA LYS A 72 -4.87 -23.92 -3.26
C LYS A 72 -4.81 -25.42 -2.91
N GLY A 73 -4.30 -26.24 -3.83
CA GLY A 73 -4.13 -27.69 -3.65
C GLY A 73 -2.81 -28.12 -3.02
N CYS A 74 -1.86 -27.20 -2.79
CA CYS A 74 -0.57 -27.53 -2.19
C CYS A 74 -0.74 -28.04 -0.75
N LYS A 75 -0.06 -29.13 -0.40
CA LYS A 75 -0.08 -29.67 0.98
C LYS A 75 0.56 -28.71 1.99
N GLU A 76 1.56 -27.97 1.54
CA GLU A 76 2.27 -26.98 2.32
C GLU A 76 2.84 -25.92 1.37
N LEU A 77 2.79 -24.67 1.81
CA LEU A 77 3.48 -23.53 1.20
C LEU A 77 4.35 -22.89 2.26
N TYR A 78 5.17 -21.91 1.88
CA TYR A 78 5.97 -21.17 2.83
C TYR A 78 5.87 -19.68 2.58
N CYS A 79 5.98 -18.87 3.64
CA CYS A 79 5.98 -17.42 3.53
C CYS A 79 7.16 -16.84 4.33
N ALA A 80 7.78 -15.80 3.78
CA ALA A 80 8.79 -15.02 4.48
C ALA A 80 8.14 -13.98 5.39
N TRP A 81 8.41 -14.06 6.68
CA TRP A 81 7.94 -13.12 7.69
C TRP A 81 9.06 -12.17 8.09
N ASP A 82 8.73 -10.90 8.22
CA ASP A 82 9.68 -9.90 8.70
C ASP A 82 9.69 -9.90 10.24
N LYS A 83 10.85 -10.13 10.84
CA LYS A 83 10.95 -10.27 12.30
C LYS A 83 10.61 -9.01 13.08
N HIS A 84 10.81 -7.83 12.48
CA HIS A 84 10.56 -6.56 13.15
C HIS A 84 9.07 -6.19 13.16
N THR A 85 8.34 -6.61 12.13
CA THR A 85 6.90 -6.39 12.04
C THR A 85 6.08 -7.48 12.72
N GLY A 86 6.53 -8.74 12.61
CA GLY A 86 5.70 -9.90 12.95
C GLY A 86 4.61 -10.17 11.91
N TYR A 87 4.77 -9.68 10.67
CA TYR A 87 3.87 -9.86 9.52
C TYR A 87 4.67 -10.40 8.32
N PRO A 88 4.01 -10.88 7.24
CA PRO A 88 4.69 -11.18 5.99
C PRO A 88 5.58 -10.03 5.49
N ARG A 89 6.74 -10.36 4.93
CA ARG A 89 7.66 -9.39 4.34
C ARG A 89 7.01 -8.74 3.13
N VAL A 90 6.60 -7.49 3.29
CA VAL A 90 6.08 -6.65 2.20
C VAL A 90 7.22 -6.04 1.38
N MET A 91 7.16 -6.19 0.06
CA MET A 91 8.10 -5.64 -0.92
C MET A 91 7.78 -4.19 -1.28
N GLY A 92 8.66 -3.54 -2.05
CA GLY A 92 8.53 -2.12 -2.43
C GLY A 92 7.21 -1.75 -3.10
N ASP A 93 6.63 -2.69 -3.84
CA ASP A 93 5.37 -2.56 -4.56
C ASP A 93 4.15 -3.06 -3.77
N GLY A 94 4.31 -3.45 -2.51
CA GLY A 94 3.23 -3.97 -1.67
C GLY A 94 3.05 -5.49 -1.73
N SER A 95 3.81 -6.21 -2.56
CA SER A 95 3.68 -7.66 -2.68
C SER A 95 4.30 -8.42 -1.51
N VAL A 96 3.84 -9.64 -1.25
CA VAL A 96 4.44 -10.54 -0.24
C VAL A 96 5.04 -11.79 -0.86
N LEU A 97 6.09 -12.33 -0.24
CA LEU A 97 6.81 -13.49 -0.74
C LEU A 97 6.19 -14.80 -0.25
N ILE A 98 5.88 -15.68 -1.20
CA ILE A 98 5.38 -17.04 -0.96
C ILE A 98 6.19 -18.02 -1.79
N PHE A 99 6.39 -19.22 -1.26
CA PHE A 99 7.21 -20.25 -1.86
C PHE A 99 6.47 -21.57 -1.92
N SER A 100 6.57 -22.24 -3.07
CA SER A 100 5.97 -23.56 -3.28
C SER A 100 6.74 -24.67 -2.57
N THR A 101 8.04 -24.47 -2.32
CA THR A 101 8.91 -25.43 -1.67
C THR A 101 9.75 -24.79 -0.58
N LYS A 102 10.22 -25.62 0.36
CA LYS A 102 11.12 -25.18 1.43
C LYS A 102 12.47 -24.73 0.87
N GLU A 103 12.92 -25.36 -0.21
CA GLU A 103 14.19 -25.09 -0.86
C GLU A 103 14.21 -23.71 -1.52
N PHE A 104 13.14 -23.31 -2.21
CA PHE A 104 13.00 -21.94 -2.74
C PHE A 104 12.99 -20.90 -1.62
N ALA A 105 12.19 -21.16 -0.59
CA ALA A 105 12.11 -20.32 0.60
C ALA A 105 13.47 -20.11 1.29
N GLN A 106 14.23 -21.19 1.50
CA GLN A 106 15.52 -21.12 2.20
C GLN A 106 16.54 -20.30 1.41
N ARG A 107 16.61 -20.48 0.08
CA ARG A 107 17.46 -19.66 -0.79
C ARG A 107 17.10 -18.18 -0.71
N ALA A 108 15.81 -17.85 -0.71
CA ALA A 108 15.36 -16.47 -0.59
C ALA A 108 15.78 -15.85 0.75
N ILE A 109 15.62 -16.58 1.86
CA ILE A 109 16.04 -16.10 3.19
C ILE A 109 17.55 -15.87 3.26
N GLU A 110 18.36 -16.77 2.70
CA GLU A 110 19.80 -16.60 2.62
C GLU A 110 20.17 -15.34 1.84
N HIS A 111 19.54 -15.11 0.69
CA HIS A 111 19.73 -13.91 -0.11
C HIS A 111 19.36 -12.61 0.63
N TYR A 112 18.22 -12.58 1.34
CA TYR A 112 17.84 -11.41 2.14
C TYR A 112 18.74 -11.21 3.36
N LYS A 113 19.25 -12.28 3.95
CA LYS A 113 20.22 -12.21 5.04
C LYS A 113 21.53 -11.56 4.59
N GLU A 114 22.00 -11.82 3.37
CA GLU A 114 23.16 -11.13 2.78
C GLU A 114 22.95 -9.61 2.64
N GLN A 115 21.69 -9.18 2.58
CA GLN A 115 21.28 -7.77 2.53
C GLN A 115 20.94 -7.21 3.93
N ASN A 116 21.31 -7.94 4.99
CA ASN A 116 20.99 -7.60 6.39
C ASN A 116 19.48 -7.44 6.66
N VAL A 117 18.66 -8.18 5.92
CA VAL A 117 17.22 -8.28 6.14
C VAL A 117 16.91 -9.57 6.88
N GLU A 118 16.47 -9.45 8.14
CA GLU A 118 16.13 -10.61 8.95
C GLU A 118 14.71 -11.12 8.69
N LEU A 119 14.63 -12.26 8.00
CA LEU A 119 13.38 -12.96 7.73
C LEU A 119 13.27 -14.26 8.53
N GLU A 120 12.04 -14.62 8.88
CA GLU A 120 11.66 -15.91 9.45
C GLU A 120 10.83 -16.69 8.42
N LEU A 121 11.15 -17.97 8.21
CA LEU A 121 10.32 -18.83 7.37
C LEU A 121 9.18 -19.42 8.16
N LYS A 122 7.94 -19.29 7.66
CA LYS A 122 6.78 -20.00 8.22
C LYS A 122 6.12 -20.88 7.18
N GLY A 123 5.97 -22.16 7.52
CA GLY A 123 5.17 -23.10 6.75
C GLY A 123 3.68 -22.82 6.90
N ILE A 124 2.95 -22.97 5.81
CA ILE A 124 1.50 -22.79 5.70
C ILE A 124 0.93 -24.11 5.20
N ARG A 125 0.51 -24.95 6.15
CA ARG A 125 -0.15 -26.22 5.84
C ARG A 125 -1.43 -25.98 5.04
N GLY A 126 -1.80 -26.93 4.17
CA GLY A 126 -2.99 -26.86 3.31
C GLY A 126 -4.27 -26.52 4.07
N ASP A 127 -4.49 -27.11 5.25
CA ASP A 127 -5.66 -26.83 6.11
C ASP A 127 -5.67 -25.42 6.74
N LYS A 128 -4.56 -24.68 6.63
CA LYS A 128 -4.39 -23.31 7.15
C LYS A 128 -4.28 -22.26 6.05
N GLN A 129 -4.17 -22.64 4.77
CA GLN A 129 -3.99 -21.70 3.67
C GLN A 129 -5.16 -20.72 3.54
N MET A 130 -6.41 -21.18 3.65
CA MET A 130 -7.57 -20.29 3.60
C MET A 130 -7.51 -19.18 4.67
N PHE A 131 -7.10 -19.52 5.91
CA PHE A 131 -6.92 -18.54 6.98
C PHE A 131 -5.79 -17.56 6.67
N PHE A 132 -4.70 -18.05 6.06
CA PHE A 132 -3.61 -17.18 5.62
C PHE A 132 -4.09 -16.19 4.55
N TRP A 133 -4.82 -16.64 3.52
CA TRP A 133 -5.39 -15.76 2.49
C TRP A 133 -6.37 -14.74 3.07
N ALA A 134 -7.22 -15.16 4.01
CA ALA A 134 -8.14 -14.27 4.72
C ALA A 134 -7.38 -13.19 5.52
N ASN A 135 -6.25 -13.54 6.14
CA ASN A 135 -5.42 -12.58 6.85
C ASN A 135 -4.74 -11.57 5.92
N LEU A 136 -4.34 -11.97 4.71
CA LEU A 136 -3.80 -11.01 3.74
C LEU A 136 -4.82 -9.94 3.34
N HIS A 137 -6.13 -10.25 3.34
CA HIS A 137 -7.19 -9.24 3.20
C HIS A 137 -7.17 -8.25 4.36
N TRP A 138 -7.10 -8.74 5.60
CA TRP A 138 -7.08 -7.91 6.80
C TRP A 138 -5.81 -7.07 6.95
N TRP A 139 -4.71 -7.48 6.31
CA TRP A 139 -3.42 -6.79 6.35
C TRP A 139 -3.16 -5.89 5.14
N GLY A 140 -4.09 -5.84 4.18
CA GLY A 140 -3.96 -5.03 2.96
C GLY A 140 -2.90 -5.52 1.98
N MET A 141 -2.49 -6.78 2.07
CA MET A 141 -1.46 -7.38 1.21
C MET A 141 -2.16 -8.02 0.01
N GLU A 142 -2.21 -7.30 -1.12
CA GLU A 142 -2.99 -7.69 -2.31
C GLU A 142 -2.21 -8.62 -3.26
N ASP A 143 -0.94 -8.32 -3.48
CA ASP A 143 -0.12 -9.00 -4.48
C ASP A 143 0.84 -10.00 -3.83
N LEU A 144 1.09 -11.10 -4.52
CA LEU A 144 1.98 -12.17 -4.07
C LEU A 144 3.05 -12.37 -5.14
N ILE A 145 4.28 -12.65 -4.70
CA ILE A 145 5.33 -13.18 -5.57
C ILE A 145 5.54 -14.63 -5.16
N LEU A 146 5.26 -15.54 -6.11
CA LEU A 146 5.57 -16.96 -5.98
C LEU A 146 7.02 -17.20 -6.42
N ASP A 147 7.76 -17.94 -5.60
CA ASP A 147 9.10 -18.47 -5.88
C ASP A 147 10.07 -17.46 -6.49
N VAL A 148 10.65 -16.62 -5.62
CA VAL A 148 11.70 -15.69 -6.05
C VAL A 148 12.93 -16.47 -6.55
N GLY A 149 13.22 -16.37 -7.86
CA GLY A 149 14.28 -17.13 -8.51
C GLY A 149 14.24 -17.06 -10.03
N SER A 150 14.46 -18.21 -10.70
CA SER A 150 14.63 -18.34 -12.16
C SER A 150 13.43 -17.82 -12.96
N TYR A 151 12.22 -18.18 -12.55
CA TYR A 151 10.96 -17.67 -13.07
C TYR A 151 10.15 -17.24 -11.86
N SER A 152 9.81 -15.96 -11.73
CA SER A 152 8.95 -15.48 -10.64
C SER A 152 7.63 -15.04 -11.23
N CYS A 153 6.54 -15.45 -10.59
CA CYS A 153 5.19 -15.08 -11.02
C CYS A 153 4.49 -14.23 -9.97
N ARG A 154 3.66 -13.31 -10.46
CA ARG A 154 2.79 -12.49 -9.64
C ARG A 154 1.39 -13.07 -9.64
N LEU A 155 0.81 -13.14 -8.46
CA LEU A 155 -0.56 -13.58 -8.25
C LEU A 155 -1.28 -12.51 -7.45
N LYS A 156 -2.58 -12.35 -7.72
CA LYS A 156 -3.43 -11.57 -6.83
C LYS A 156 -3.96 -12.51 -5.75
N ARG A 157 -3.94 -12.05 -4.50
CA ARG A 157 -4.60 -12.73 -3.38
C ARG A 157 -6.06 -13.05 -3.72
N ASP A 158 -6.74 -12.19 -4.46
CA ASP A 158 -8.16 -12.37 -4.82
C ASP A 158 -8.40 -13.57 -5.74
N ASP A 159 -7.39 -14.00 -6.51
CA ASP A 159 -7.47 -15.24 -7.32
C ASP A 159 -7.42 -16.50 -6.43
N LEU A 160 -6.85 -16.38 -5.23
CA LEU A 160 -6.76 -17.44 -4.22
C LEU A 160 -7.97 -17.42 -3.27
N LEU A 161 -8.38 -16.24 -2.84
CA LEU A 161 -9.55 -16.03 -1.99
C LEU A 161 -10.11 -14.63 -2.28
N PRO A 162 -11.31 -14.52 -2.87
CA PRO A 162 -11.98 -13.23 -3.05
C PRO A 162 -12.20 -12.49 -1.71
N PRO A 163 -12.33 -11.16 -1.72
CA PRO A 163 -12.63 -10.41 -0.50
C PRO A 163 -13.98 -10.81 0.10
N PRO A 164 -14.13 -10.71 1.43
CA PRO A 164 -15.42 -10.91 2.06
C PRO A 164 -16.42 -9.87 1.55
N ASP A 165 -17.63 -10.33 1.21
CA ASP A 165 -18.72 -9.46 0.79
C ASP A 165 -19.54 -9.00 2.01
N PHE A 166 -19.61 -7.68 2.18
CA PHE A 166 -20.39 -7.03 3.24
C PHE A 166 -21.53 -6.16 2.69
N SER A 167 -21.86 -6.28 1.41
CA SER A 167 -22.91 -5.48 0.74
C SER A 167 -24.27 -5.56 1.44
N GLU A 168 -24.60 -6.71 2.03
CA GLU A 168 -25.84 -6.94 2.77
C GLU A 168 -25.79 -6.49 4.24
N LEU A 169 -24.63 -6.06 4.76
CA LEU A 169 -24.49 -5.61 6.14
C LEU A 169 -24.69 -4.10 6.26
N SER A 170 -25.37 -3.68 7.32
CA SER A 170 -25.40 -2.25 7.66
C SER A 170 -24.00 -1.77 8.08
N LYS A 171 -23.72 -0.48 7.93
CA LYS A 171 -22.42 0.14 8.29
C LYS A 171 -21.96 -0.16 9.73
N ALA A 172 -22.91 -0.35 10.66
CA ALA A 172 -22.63 -0.70 12.05
C ALA A 172 -22.23 -2.18 12.24
N GLN A 173 -22.66 -3.07 11.35
CA GLN A 173 -22.36 -4.51 11.39
C GLN A 173 -21.08 -4.86 10.64
N ILE A 174 -20.61 -4.00 9.73
CA ILE A 174 -19.34 -4.19 9.03
C ILE A 174 -18.20 -4.28 10.07
N PRO A 175 -17.42 -5.38 10.08
CA PRO A 175 -16.29 -5.54 10.99
C PRO A 175 -15.29 -4.40 10.85
N VAL A 176 -14.77 -3.92 11.98
CA VAL A 176 -13.67 -2.96 11.97
C VAL A 176 -12.42 -3.68 11.51
N VAL A 177 -11.83 -3.21 10.41
CA VAL A 177 -10.54 -3.62 9.86
C VAL A 177 -9.87 -2.42 9.20
N ASN A 178 -8.54 -2.30 9.32
CA ASN A 178 -7.78 -1.21 8.70
C ASN A 178 -6.61 -1.76 7.85
N PRO A 179 -6.90 -2.45 6.73
CA PRO A 179 -5.88 -3.12 5.93
C PRO A 179 -4.81 -2.17 5.40
N ALA A 180 -5.19 -1.00 4.91
CA ALA A 180 -4.25 0.02 4.43
C ALA A 180 -3.32 0.53 5.56
N LEU A 181 -3.84 0.69 6.78
CA LEU A 181 -3.05 1.09 7.94
C LEU A 181 -2.04 0.00 8.33
N ILE A 182 -2.46 -1.27 8.35
CA ILE A 182 -1.55 -2.39 8.63
C ILE A 182 -0.42 -2.44 7.59
N LEU A 183 -0.75 -2.35 6.30
CA LEU A 183 0.25 -2.32 5.24
C LEU A 183 1.22 -1.14 5.41
N ALA A 184 0.71 0.06 5.67
CA ALA A 184 1.53 1.26 5.84
C ALA A 184 2.43 1.18 7.08
N MET A 185 1.93 0.67 8.19
CA MET A 185 2.70 0.42 9.41
C MET A 185 3.80 -0.64 9.18
N ALA A 186 3.49 -1.72 8.45
CA ALA A 186 4.48 -2.75 8.13
C ALA A 186 5.61 -2.17 7.28
N ARG A 187 5.28 -1.44 6.20
CA ARG A 187 6.27 -0.80 5.32
C ARG A 187 7.09 0.26 6.05
N HIS A 188 6.47 1.13 6.85
CA HIS A 188 7.18 2.13 7.65
C HIS A 188 8.11 1.48 8.66
N ARG A 189 7.66 0.43 9.36
CA ARG A 189 8.53 -0.26 10.31
C ARG A 189 9.71 -0.95 9.61
N GLN A 190 9.49 -1.62 8.48
CA GLN A 190 10.57 -2.28 7.72
C GLN A 190 11.71 -1.32 7.36
N ILE A 191 11.40 -0.11 6.87
CA ILE A 191 12.43 0.85 6.44
C ILE A 191 13.27 1.37 7.64
N LEU A 192 12.71 1.41 8.85
CA LEU A 192 13.45 1.86 10.04
C LEU A 192 14.63 0.94 10.39
N PHE A 193 14.57 -0.33 9.95
CA PHE A 193 15.58 -1.36 10.17
C PHE A 193 16.53 -1.54 8.97
N GLU A 194 16.39 -0.75 7.91
CA GLU A 194 17.40 -0.73 6.85
C GLU A 194 18.70 -0.10 7.37
N GLU A 195 19.84 -0.69 6.99
CA GLU A 195 21.16 -0.23 7.44
C GLU A 195 21.56 1.11 6.81
N LYS A 196 21.25 1.28 5.52
CA LYS A 196 21.69 2.45 4.76
C LYS A 196 20.69 3.60 4.94
N LYS A 197 21.06 4.58 5.77
CA LYS A 197 20.23 5.76 6.09
C LYS A 197 20.75 7.03 5.42
N ASP A 198 20.87 6.98 4.10
CA ASP A 198 21.27 8.13 3.29
C ASP A 198 20.09 9.10 3.02
N GLU A 199 20.31 10.12 2.20
CA GLU A 199 19.28 11.12 1.89
C GLU A 199 18.11 10.52 1.10
N GLN A 200 18.36 9.48 0.31
CA GLN A 200 17.29 8.74 -0.36
C GLN A 200 16.44 8.04 0.71
N TRP A 201 17.05 7.28 1.62
CA TRP A 201 16.33 6.63 2.72
C TRP A 201 15.45 7.60 3.51
N LYS A 202 15.95 8.79 3.88
CA LYS A 202 15.15 9.79 4.63
C LYS A 202 13.87 10.17 3.89
N ARG A 203 13.96 10.37 2.57
CA ARG A 203 12.80 10.70 1.74
C ARG A 203 11.80 9.55 1.65
N ALA A 204 12.26 8.29 1.60
CA ALA A 204 11.33 7.15 1.66
C ALA A 204 10.71 6.98 3.03
N GLU A 205 11.50 7.13 4.09
CA GLU A 205 10.99 7.02 5.45
C GLU A 205 9.90 8.06 5.69
N GLN A 206 10.15 9.32 5.29
CA GLN A 206 9.16 10.39 5.36
C GLN A 206 7.90 10.04 4.56
N PHE A 207 8.03 9.57 3.32
CA PHE A 207 6.90 9.14 2.50
C PHE A 207 6.09 8.01 3.14
N LEU A 208 6.76 6.99 3.67
CA LEU A 208 6.11 5.86 4.33
C LEU A 208 5.46 6.27 5.66
N CYS A 209 6.09 7.18 6.39
CA CYS A 209 5.54 7.79 7.59
C CYS A 209 4.27 8.59 7.25
N ASP A 210 4.30 9.43 6.21
CA ASP A 210 3.13 10.20 5.77
C ASP A 210 1.97 9.30 5.32
N ARG A 211 2.26 8.20 4.62
CA ARG A 211 1.24 7.19 4.29
C ARG A 211 0.66 6.54 5.54
N MET A 212 1.49 6.16 6.50
CA MET A 212 1.02 5.61 7.78
C MET A 212 0.13 6.62 8.51
N LEU A 213 0.55 7.89 8.61
CA LEU A 213 -0.21 8.94 9.27
C LEU A 213 -1.56 9.19 8.58
N LYS A 214 -1.60 9.17 7.23
CA LYS A 214 -2.84 9.24 6.44
C LYS A 214 -3.83 8.15 6.85
N GLU A 215 -3.36 6.91 6.94
CA GLU A 215 -4.23 5.78 7.27
C GLU A 215 -4.63 5.77 8.75
N VAL A 216 -3.78 6.28 9.65
CA VAL A 216 -4.17 6.49 11.07
C VAL A 216 -5.36 7.43 11.17
N VAL A 217 -5.31 8.57 10.47
CA VAL A 217 -6.36 9.59 10.60
C VAL A 217 -7.66 9.24 9.87
N ARG A 218 -7.59 8.34 8.89
CA ARG A 218 -8.75 7.78 8.18
C ARG A 218 -9.34 6.55 8.86
N GLY A 219 -8.59 5.93 9.77
CA GLY A 219 -8.94 4.67 10.39
C GLY A 219 -10.16 4.73 11.30
N GLU A 220 -10.84 3.58 11.40
CA GLU A 220 -11.83 3.29 12.42
C GLU A 220 -11.23 2.28 13.41
N PHE A 221 -11.37 2.53 14.70
CA PHE A 221 -10.72 1.73 15.74
C PHE A 221 -11.74 1.11 16.68
N LEU A 222 -11.36 -0.01 17.30
CA LEU A 222 -12.07 -0.60 18.43
C LEU A 222 -11.44 -0.09 19.73
N CYS A 223 -12.20 0.66 20.51
CA CYS A 223 -11.85 1.04 21.88
C CYS A 223 -12.48 0.03 22.86
N PRO A 224 -11.70 -0.65 23.71
CA PRO A 224 -12.25 -1.52 24.75
C PRO A 224 -12.97 -0.71 25.82
N VAL A 225 -14.24 -1.05 26.04
CA VAL A 225 -15.11 -0.37 26.98
C VAL A 225 -15.91 -1.37 27.82
N LYS A 226 -16.21 -1.00 29.07
CA LYS A 226 -17.19 -1.66 29.94
C LYS A 226 -18.24 -0.66 30.37
N VAL A 227 -19.46 -1.15 30.57
CA VAL A 227 -20.52 -0.37 31.23
C VAL A 227 -20.34 -0.57 32.74
N VAL A 228 -20.24 0.52 33.47
CA VAL A 228 -20.11 0.56 34.94
C VAL A 228 -21.18 1.46 35.54
N GLU A 229 -21.44 1.34 36.84
CA GLU A 229 -22.26 2.35 37.54
C GLU A 229 -21.56 3.71 37.44
N ASP A 230 -22.31 4.77 37.15
CA ASP A 230 -21.76 6.12 37.05
C ASP A 230 -21.29 6.58 38.44
N PRO A 231 -19.98 6.79 38.64
CA PRO A 231 -19.47 7.24 39.92
C PRO A 231 -19.94 8.66 40.29
N LYS A 232 -20.38 9.46 39.30
CA LYS A 232 -20.78 10.86 39.46
C LYS A 232 -22.27 11.05 39.72
N GLU A 233 -23.10 10.04 39.46
CA GLU A 233 -24.53 10.11 39.78
C GLU A 233 -24.81 9.56 41.18
N GLU A 234 -25.72 10.24 41.89
CA GLU A 234 -26.33 9.72 43.11
C GLU A 234 -27.36 8.64 42.78
N LYS A 235 -27.70 7.82 43.77
CA LYS A 235 -28.75 6.81 43.60
C LYS A 235 -30.10 7.50 43.44
N ASP A 236 -30.90 7.03 42.49
CA ASP A 236 -32.29 7.44 42.37
C ASP A 236 -33.14 6.97 43.56
N ALA A 237 -34.42 7.35 43.57
CA ALA A 237 -35.38 7.01 44.62
C ALA A 237 -35.57 5.48 44.79
N ASP A 238 -35.20 4.68 43.79
CA ASP A 238 -35.26 3.21 43.80
C ASP A 238 -33.90 2.57 44.15
N GLY A 239 -32.88 3.38 44.50
CA GLY A 239 -31.56 2.93 44.92
C GLY A 239 -30.61 2.54 43.78
N LYS A 240 -30.94 2.85 42.53
CA LYS A 240 -30.13 2.56 41.33
C LYS A 240 -29.28 3.78 40.94
N LYS A 241 -28.05 3.55 40.50
CA LYS A 241 -27.22 4.58 39.85
C LYS A 241 -27.39 4.48 38.34
N GLY A 242 -27.26 5.60 37.62
CA GLY A 242 -27.09 5.55 36.17
C GLY A 242 -25.81 4.83 35.77
N THR A 243 -25.63 4.66 34.46
CA THR A 243 -24.51 3.88 33.90
C THR A 243 -23.55 4.78 33.13
N ALA A 244 -22.25 4.56 33.30
CA ALA A 244 -21.19 5.22 32.55
C ALA A 244 -20.35 4.22 31.73
N LEU A 245 -19.65 4.74 30.72
CA LEU A 245 -18.67 3.97 29.94
C LEU A 245 -17.28 4.13 30.54
N GLN A 246 -16.66 3.01 30.89
CA GLN A 246 -15.27 2.94 31.33
C GLN A 246 -14.39 2.38 30.21
N PHE A 247 -13.46 3.19 29.70
CA PHE A 247 -12.47 2.77 28.72
C PHE A 247 -11.30 2.04 29.39
N ALA A 248 -10.75 1.03 28.71
CA ALA A 248 -9.58 0.32 29.20
C ALA A 248 -8.34 1.22 29.29
N LEU A 249 -7.46 0.88 30.23
CA LEU A 249 -6.11 1.44 30.33
C LEU A 249 -5.13 0.26 30.49
N LEU A 250 -4.04 0.30 29.72
CA LEU A 250 -2.87 -0.54 29.94
C LEU A 250 -1.85 0.24 30.76
N GLN A 251 -1.14 -0.45 31.62
CA GLN A 251 -0.02 0.11 32.37
C GLN A 251 1.25 -0.65 31.98
N ASP A 252 2.30 0.08 31.64
CA ASP A 252 3.61 -0.54 31.41
C ASP A 252 4.40 -0.73 32.71
N SER A 253 5.57 -1.35 32.62
CA SER A 253 6.44 -1.63 33.77
C SER A 253 6.90 -0.38 34.53
N ASN A 254 6.88 0.79 33.87
CA ASN A 254 7.29 2.07 34.45
C ASN A 254 6.09 2.81 35.06
N GLY A 255 4.91 2.21 35.02
CA GLY A 255 3.68 2.79 35.54
C GLY A 255 2.98 3.75 34.58
N ALA A 256 3.51 3.97 33.37
CA ALA A 256 2.87 4.84 32.39
C ALA A 256 1.59 4.18 31.86
N GLN A 257 0.53 4.98 31.74
CA GLN A 257 -0.79 4.50 31.35
C GLN A 257 -1.12 4.88 29.91
N TRP A 258 -1.70 3.92 29.19
CA TRP A 258 -2.00 4.03 27.77
C TRP A 258 -3.41 3.53 27.51
N MET A 259 -4.20 4.28 26.74
CA MET A 259 -5.47 3.77 26.25
C MET A 259 -5.23 2.85 25.05
N PRO A 260 -5.60 1.57 25.09
CA PRO A 260 -5.41 0.66 23.97
C PRO A 260 -6.53 0.83 22.94
N VAL A 261 -6.17 0.82 21.67
CA VAL A 261 -7.11 0.79 20.55
C VAL A 261 -6.67 -0.22 19.51
N TYR A 262 -7.62 -0.80 18.79
CA TYR A 262 -7.33 -1.90 17.86
C TYR A 262 -7.84 -1.61 16.47
N THR A 263 -7.06 -2.01 15.47
CA THR A 263 -7.45 -1.91 14.07
C THR A 263 -8.43 -2.98 13.64
N ASP A 264 -8.58 -4.04 14.44
CA ASP A 264 -9.37 -5.21 14.11
C ASP A 264 -9.75 -6.04 15.35
N TRP A 265 -10.75 -6.90 15.18
CA TRP A 265 -11.25 -7.76 16.27
C TRP A 265 -10.27 -8.86 16.68
N GLN A 266 -9.43 -9.37 15.77
CA GLN A 266 -8.47 -10.42 16.13
C GLN A 266 -7.45 -9.88 17.13
N SER A 267 -6.93 -8.68 16.89
CA SER A 267 -6.00 -7.98 17.77
C SER A 267 -6.66 -7.62 19.11
N PHE A 268 -7.92 -7.18 19.10
CA PHE A 268 -8.70 -6.92 20.32
C PHE A 268 -8.84 -8.18 21.19
N GLN A 269 -9.24 -9.30 20.59
CA GLN A 269 -9.57 -10.55 21.31
C GLN A 269 -8.34 -11.28 21.86
N LYS A 270 -7.11 -10.92 21.43
CA LYS A 270 -5.87 -11.41 22.04
C LYS A 270 -5.72 -10.97 23.50
N ILE A 271 -6.27 -9.82 23.86
CA ILE A 271 -6.12 -9.20 25.19
C ILE A 271 -7.45 -9.17 25.94
N TYR A 272 -8.56 -8.95 25.25
CA TYR A 272 -9.86 -8.71 25.88
C TYR A 272 -10.88 -9.84 25.65
N ASN A 273 -11.53 -10.27 26.72
CA ASN A 273 -12.68 -11.18 26.67
C ASN A 273 -13.96 -10.41 26.30
N VAL A 274 -14.56 -10.74 25.14
CA VAL A 274 -15.76 -10.06 24.59
C VAL A 274 -17.03 -10.21 25.43
N LYS A 275 -17.06 -11.17 26.37
CA LYS A 275 -18.15 -11.29 27.35
C LYS A 275 -18.14 -10.11 28.32
N GLU A 276 -16.96 -9.67 28.71
CA GLU A 276 -16.79 -8.60 29.69
C GLU A 276 -16.55 -7.24 29.02
N TRP A 277 -15.65 -7.19 28.04
CA TRP A 277 -15.26 -5.97 27.33
C TRP A 277 -15.99 -5.89 25.99
N LYS A 278 -16.50 -4.71 25.65
CA LYS A 278 -17.06 -4.42 24.33
C LYS A 278 -16.07 -3.61 23.51
N GLY A 279 -16.05 -3.82 22.19
CA GLY A 279 -15.29 -2.98 21.26
C GLY A 279 -16.16 -1.86 20.75
N GLN A 280 -15.99 -0.65 21.29
CA GLN A 280 -16.64 0.53 20.76
C GLN A 280 -15.94 0.96 19.47
N LYS A 281 -16.66 0.91 18.35
CA LYS A 281 -16.19 1.44 17.07
C LYS A 281 -16.11 2.97 17.16
N VAL A 282 -14.93 3.53 16.89
CA VAL A 282 -14.67 4.98 16.92
C VAL A 282 -13.86 5.41 15.71
N SER A 283 -14.17 6.56 15.12
CA SER A 283 -13.29 7.23 14.17
C SER A 283 -12.07 7.85 14.88
N PHE A 284 -11.05 8.24 14.11
CA PHE A 284 -9.89 8.94 14.67
C PHE A 284 -10.26 10.24 15.43
N ASP A 285 -11.23 11.02 14.95
CA ASP A 285 -11.63 12.26 15.65
C ASP A 285 -12.32 11.98 16.99
N GLN A 286 -13.15 10.94 17.05
CA GLN A 286 -13.80 10.47 18.26
C GLN A 286 -12.77 9.91 19.23
N LEU A 287 -11.81 9.13 18.73
CA LEU A 287 -10.69 8.63 19.52
C LEU A 287 -9.92 9.78 20.18
N MET A 288 -9.59 10.84 19.46
CA MET A 288 -8.88 11.99 20.04
C MET A 288 -9.71 12.69 21.14
N LYS A 289 -11.04 12.79 20.99
CA LYS A 289 -11.94 13.35 22.02
C LYS A 289 -12.01 12.45 23.26
N ILE A 290 -12.09 11.13 23.06
CA ILE A 290 -12.17 10.13 24.14
C ILE A 290 -10.83 10.06 24.89
N ALA A 291 -9.72 10.03 24.16
CA ALA A 291 -8.38 10.00 24.73
C ALA A 291 -8.11 11.27 25.54
N GLY A 292 -8.52 12.44 25.02
CA GLY A 292 -8.19 13.73 25.60
C GLY A 292 -6.66 13.90 25.62
N GLU A 293 -6.11 14.21 26.79
CA GLU A 293 -4.66 14.32 26.98
C GLU A 293 -3.97 12.95 27.13
N ARG A 294 -4.71 11.87 27.44
CA ARG A 294 -4.14 10.54 27.70
C ARG A 294 -3.50 9.93 26.48
N ASP A 295 -2.30 9.39 26.63
CA ASP A 295 -1.62 8.65 25.56
C ASP A 295 -2.38 7.38 25.20
N PHE A 296 -2.28 7.00 23.92
CA PHE A 296 -2.93 5.79 23.43
C PHE A 296 -1.96 4.98 22.58
N VAL A 297 -2.30 3.70 22.44
CA VAL A 297 -1.49 2.72 21.73
C VAL A 297 -2.37 1.96 20.77
N ILE A 298 -2.03 2.00 19.49
CA ILE A 298 -2.70 1.21 18.45
C ILE A 298 -2.07 -0.18 18.44
N ASN A 299 -2.92 -1.22 18.47
CA ASN A 299 -2.55 -2.63 18.35
C ASN A 299 -1.48 -3.13 19.34
N PRO A 300 -1.62 -2.85 20.67
CA PRO A 300 -0.69 -3.37 21.66
C PRO A 300 -0.65 -4.91 21.60
N GLY A 301 0.55 -5.48 21.81
CA GLY A 301 0.77 -6.93 21.70
C GLY A 301 0.82 -7.48 20.26
N SER A 302 0.90 -6.60 19.25
CA SER A 302 1.17 -6.97 17.85
C SER A 302 2.08 -5.93 17.18
N MET A 303 1.70 -5.36 16.02
CA MET A 303 2.43 -4.23 15.44
C MET A 303 2.02 -2.94 16.15
N GLU A 304 2.64 -2.72 17.30
CA GLU A 304 2.33 -1.59 18.18
C GLU A 304 2.71 -0.22 17.56
N LEU A 305 1.81 0.76 17.66
CA LEU A 305 2.10 2.16 17.39
C LEU A 305 1.70 3.00 18.60
N ARG A 306 2.71 3.43 19.37
CA ARG A 306 2.54 4.37 20.49
C ARG A 306 2.31 5.78 19.97
N VAL A 307 1.30 6.43 20.53
CA VAL A 307 0.89 7.79 20.21
C VAL A 307 0.96 8.64 21.49
N GLU A 308 2.19 9.09 21.75
CA GLU A 308 2.60 9.98 22.84
C GLU A 308 2.38 11.45 22.49
N GLU A 309 2.49 12.36 23.46
CA GLU A 309 2.26 13.81 23.28
C GLU A 309 2.89 14.41 22.00
N ASN A 310 4.18 14.15 21.75
CA ASN A 310 4.86 14.67 20.56
C ASN A 310 4.31 14.07 19.25
N ARG A 311 4.02 12.78 19.24
CA ARG A 311 3.42 12.10 18.07
C ARG A 311 1.98 12.55 17.86
N LYS A 312 1.20 12.76 18.92
CA LYS A 312 -0.14 13.33 18.85
C LYS A 312 -0.13 14.69 18.19
N LYS A 313 0.80 15.59 18.55
CA LYS A 313 0.92 16.91 17.92
C LYS A 313 1.13 16.78 16.40
N ILE A 314 1.98 15.85 15.97
CA ILE A 314 2.23 15.55 14.55
C ILE A 314 0.95 15.03 13.88
N ILE A 315 0.31 14.01 14.46
CA ILE A 315 -0.90 13.39 13.90
C ILE A 315 -2.06 14.40 13.86
N ILE A 316 -2.25 15.23 14.89
CA ILE A 316 -3.25 16.30 14.91
C ILE A 316 -2.97 17.32 13.80
N GLY A 317 -1.70 17.74 13.65
CA GLY A 317 -1.29 18.63 12.58
C GLY A 317 -1.62 18.04 11.20
N TYR A 318 -1.32 16.76 11.01
CA TYR A 318 -1.68 16.02 9.81
C TYR A 318 -3.20 15.96 9.61
N PHE A 319 -3.96 15.59 10.64
CA PHE A 319 -5.41 15.46 10.61
C PHE A 319 -6.10 16.79 10.23
N LYS A 320 -5.62 17.91 10.77
CA LYS A 320 -6.14 19.25 10.40
C LYS A 320 -5.91 19.55 8.92
N ARG A 321 -4.73 19.24 8.38
CA ARG A 321 -4.44 19.40 6.94
C ARG A 321 -5.31 18.47 6.10
N TYR A 322 -5.43 17.21 6.50
CA TYR A 322 -6.29 16.23 5.84
C TYR A 322 -7.76 16.68 5.78
N LYS A 323 -8.32 17.15 6.91
CA LYS A 323 -9.70 17.64 6.97
C LYS A 323 -9.92 18.90 6.14
N ARG A 324 -8.93 19.79 6.09
CA ARG A 324 -8.97 20.96 5.21
C ARG A 324 -9.01 20.54 3.74
N GLN A 325 -8.18 19.58 3.33
CA GLN A 325 -8.18 19.04 1.97
C GLN A 325 -9.51 18.34 1.62
N GLU A 326 -10.07 17.54 2.53
CA GLU A 326 -11.40 16.94 2.34
C GLU A 326 -12.48 18.01 2.16
N ALA A 327 -12.44 19.09 2.94
CA ALA A 327 -13.41 20.18 2.83
C ALA A 327 -13.24 20.96 1.52
N GLU A 328 -12.01 21.21 1.07
CA GLU A 328 -11.70 21.85 -0.22
C GLU A 328 -12.14 20.97 -1.41
N MET A 329 -12.01 19.64 -1.29
CA MET A 329 -12.56 18.68 -2.25
C MET A 329 -14.09 18.74 -2.29
N ALA A 330 -14.73 18.69 -1.12
CA ALA A 330 -16.18 18.72 -1.00
C ALA A 330 -16.81 20.06 -1.43
N SER A 331 -16.06 21.17 -1.32
CA SER A 331 -16.50 22.50 -1.78
C SER A 331 -16.34 22.72 -3.28
N GLY A 332 -15.86 21.72 -4.04
CA GLY A 332 -15.68 21.83 -5.49
C GLY A 332 -14.47 22.66 -5.93
N ASN A 333 -13.57 23.01 -4.99
CA ASN A 333 -12.31 23.68 -5.32
C ASN A 333 -11.25 22.69 -5.86
N LEU A 334 -11.54 21.38 -5.82
CA LEU A 334 -10.87 20.34 -6.61
C LEU A 334 -11.85 19.71 -7.61
N VAL A 335 -11.42 19.54 -8.86
CA VAL A 335 -12.28 19.00 -9.93
C VAL A 335 -12.01 17.50 -10.13
N GLU A 336 -12.99 16.66 -9.81
CA GLU A 336 -13.01 15.25 -10.21
C GLU A 336 -13.32 15.14 -11.70
N LYS A 337 -12.41 14.58 -12.53
CA LYS A 337 -12.68 14.29 -13.94
C LYS A 337 -12.88 12.80 -14.18
N LYS A 338 -13.70 12.49 -15.21
CA LYS A 338 -14.34 11.19 -15.56
C LYS A 338 -13.44 9.94 -15.67
N THR A 339 -12.16 10.02 -15.35
CA THR A 339 -11.20 8.90 -15.35
C THR A 339 -10.82 8.42 -13.94
N GLY A 340 -11.30 9.08 -12.87
CA GLY A 340 -10.85 8.79 -11.50
C GLY A 340 -9.41 9.21 -11.23
N VAL A 341 -8.92 10.19 -12.01
CA VAL A 341 -7.66 10.89 -11.79
C VAL A 341 -7.98 12.25 -11.17
N PHE A 342 -7.40 12.54 -10.01
CA PHE A 342 -7.52 13.83 -9.33
C PHE A 342 -6.27 14.65 -9.56
N VAL A 343 -6.44 15.94 -9.83
CA VAL A 343 -5.34 16.89 -10.01
C VAL A 343 -5.59 18.11 -9.13
N GLY A 344 -4.58 18.55 -8.39
CA GLY A 344 -4.69 19.68 -7.48
C GLY A 344 -3.35 20.33 -7.16
N GLU A 345 -3.36 21.37 -6.34
CA GLU A 345 -2.12 21.98 -5.87
C GLU A 345 -1.18 20.95 -5.22
N PRO A 346 0.14 21.14 -5.30
CA PRO A 346 1.09 20.20 -4.72
C PRO A 346 0.82 19.92 -3.24
N ILE A 347 0.61 18.64 -2.89
CA ILE A 347 0.20 18.23 -1.54
C ILE A 347 1.35 18.19 -0.51
N ALA A 348 2.60 18.35 -0.97
CA ALA A 348 3.80 18.41 -0.14
C ALA A 348 4.54 19.74 -0.36
N GLU A 349 5.48 20.04 0.52
CA GLU A 349 6.36 21.21 0.41
C GLU A 349 7.26 21.06 -0.82
N VAL A 350 6.90 21.73 -1.91
CA VAL A 350 7.57 21.60 -3.23
C VAL A 350 8.46 22.79 -3.58
N ASP A 351 8.78 23.65 -2.63
CA ASP A 351 9.53 24.88 -2.91
C ASP A 351 10.93 24.59 -3.45
N GLU A 352 11.61 23.58 -2.90
CA GLU A 352 12.91 23.11 -3.40
C GLU A 352 12.79 22.56 -4.83
N LEU A 353 11.78 21.73 -5.12
CA LEU A 353 11.55 21.17 -6.46
C LEU A 353 11.23 22.29 -7.47
N LYS A 354 10.36 23.24 -7.11
CA LYS A 354 10.04 24.41 -7.93
C LYS A 354 11.27 25.28 -8.17
N GLN A 355 12.15 25.44 -7.18
CA GLN A 355 13.39 26.17 -7.32
C GLN A 355 14.32 25.51 -8.34
N ILE A 356 14.59 24.21 -8.20
CA ILE A 356 15.47 23.45 -9.10
C ILE A 356 14.93 23.48 -10.54
N LEU A 357 13.64 23.21 -10.71
CA LEU A 357 12.97 23.29 -12.00
C LEU A 357 13.11 24.70 -12.59
N SER A 358 12.88 25.74 -11.79
CA SER A 358 13.00 27.13 -12.25
C SER A 358 14.44 27.49 -12.66
N GLU A 359 15.44 27.07 -11.89
CA GLU A 359 16.86 27.30 -12.20
C GLU A 359 17.30 26.60 -13.48
N TYR A 360 16.84 25.37 -13.70
CA TYR A 360 17.06 24.64 -14.95
C TYR A 360 16.36 25.33 -16.13
N MET A 361 15.06 25.65 -16.01
CA MET A 361 14.26 26.23 -17.08
C MET A 361 14.73 27.64 -17.49
N LYS A 362 15.27 28.44 -16.56
CA LYS A 362 15.91 29.72 -16.86
C LYS A 362 16.98 29.59 -17.95
N LYS A 363 17.80 28.53 -17.89
CA LYS A 363 18.89 28.26 -18.85
C LYS A 363 18.38 27.80 -20.23
N GLN A 364 17.16 27.28 -20.31
CA GLN A 364 16.59 26.73 -21.54
C GLN A 364 15.80 27.76 -22.34
N LYS A 365 16.34 28.24 -23.47
CA LYS A 365 15.68 29.28 -24.31
C LYS A 365 14.32 28.85 -24.87
N ASN A 366 14.08 27.55 -24.95
CA ASN A 366 12.92 26.96 -25.58
C ASN A 366 11.76 26.66 -24.62
N ILE A 367 11.94 26.77 -23.29
CA ILE A 367 10.87 26.60 -22.29
C ILE A 367 10.27 27.97 -21.95
N LYS A 368 8.94 28.08 -21.99
CA LYS A 368 8.20 29.35 -21.77
C LYS A 368 7.45 29.38 -20.46
N LYS A 369 6.76 28.30 -20.10
CA LYS A 369 5.98 28.18 -18.85
C LYS A 369 6.02 26.77 -18.31
N ALA A 370 5.86 26.64 -17.01
CA ALA A 370 5.61 25.34 -16.39
C ALA A 370 4.62 25.45 -15.24
N TYR A 371 3.85 24.38 -15.09
CA TYR A 371 2.80 24.18 -14.09
C TYR A 371 3.13 22.91 -13.32
N LEU A 372 2.97 22.94 -12.00
CA LEU A 372 3.26 21.80 -11.14
C LEU A 372 2.04 21.53 -10.26
N VAL A 373 1.52 20.32 -10.36
CA VAL A 373 0.34 19.86 -9.64
C VAL A 373 0.63 18.48 -9.06
N THR A 374 -0.13 18.07 -8.05
CA THR A 374 -0.19 16.66 -7.65
C THR A 374 -1.23 15.96 -8.49
N LYS A 375 -0.89 14.76 -8.96
CA LYS A 375 -1.78 13.84 -9.66
C LYS A 375 -2.00 12.61 -8.77
N ILE A 376 -3.26 12.26 -8.55
CA ILE A 376 -3.66 11.08 -7.79
C ILE A 376 -4.45 10.18 -8.74
N GLU A 377 -3.94 8.99 -8.99
CA GLU A 377 -4.64 7.98 -9.79
C GLU A 377 -5.42 7.01 -8.89
N ARG A 378 -6.31 6.18 -9.49
CA ARG A 378 -7.00 5.10 -8.75
C ARG A 378 -5.97 4.18 -8.09
N LYS A 379 -6.27 3.73 -6.85
CA LYS A 379 -5.37 3.01 -5.92
C LYS A 379 -4.35 3.89 -5.15
N ASP A 380 -4.61 5.19 -5.00
CA ASP A 380 -3.76 6.09 -4.22
C ASP A 380 -2.30 6.18 -4.73
N ASP A 381 -2.05 5.98 -6.04
CA ASP A 381 -0.76 6.30 -6.67
C ASP A 381 -0.68 7.83 -6.82
N ILE A 382 0.24 8.44 -6.07
CA ILE A 382 0.44 9.89 -6.01
C ILE A 382 1.73 10.22 -6.74
N SER A 383 1.62 11.02 -7.80
CA SER A 383 2.77 11.58 -8.52
C SER A 383 2.68 13.11 -8.56
N TYR A 384 3.80 13.76 -8.87
CA TYR A 384 3.76 15.11 -9.39
C TYR A 384 3.49 15.05 -10.88
N LEU A 385 2.68 15.98 -11.39
CA LEU A 385 2.49 16.21 -12.80
C LEU A 385 3.07 17.59 -13.14
N LEU A 386 4.08 17.59 -14.01
CA LEU A 386 4.69 18.77 -14.58
C LEU A 386 4.15 18.97 -16.01
N VAL A 387 3.44 20.07 -16.23
CA VAL A 387 2.99 20.48 -17.56
C VAL A 387 3.88 21.62 -18.05
N VAL A 388 4.48 21.47 -19.23
CA VAL A 388 5.50 22.40 -19.74
C VAL A 388 5.12 22.95 -21.12
N GLU A 389 5.13 24.27 -21.25
CA GLU A 389 5.01 24.97 -22.54
C GLU A 389 6.42 25.17 -23.12
N PHE A 390 6.75 24.51 -24.23
CA PHE A 390 8.09 24.59 -24.85
C PHE A 390 8.07 24.57 -26.38
N LYS A 391 9.23 24.79 -27.01
CA LYS A 391 9.49 24.57 -28.44
C LYS A 391 10.59 23.51 -28.63
N GLY A 392 10.53 22.75 -29.72
CA GLY A 392 11.55 21.76 -30.07
C GLY A 392 11.12 20.33 -29.78
N GLU A 393 12.10 19.42 -29.70
CA GLU A 393 11.84 17.98 -29.58
C GLU A 393 11.50 17.59 -28.13
N ARG A 394 10.33 16.97 -27.94
CA ARG A 394 9.79 16.59 -26.63
C ARG A 394 10.75 15.74 -25.80
N LYS A 395 11.38 14.74 -26.43
CA LYS A 395 12.26 13.80 -25.74
C LYS A 395 13.46 14.53 -25.14
N SER A 396 14.16 15.34 -25.93
CA SER A 396 15.28 16.16 -25.46
C SER A 396 14.91 17.08 -24.28
N VAL A 397 13.75 17.76 -24.34
CA VAL A 397 13.30 18.64 -23.25
C VAL A 397 13.02 17.84 -21.98
N PHE A 398 12.33 16.71 -22.08
CA PHE A 398 11.92 15.92 -20.92
C PHE A 398 13.09 15.16 -20.28
N GLU A 399 14.02 14.63 -21.07
CA GLU A 399 15.24 14.02 -20.56
C GLU A 399 16.10 15.03 -19.81
N GLY A 400 16.23 16.25 -20.34
CA GLY A 400 16.96 17.32 -19.68
C GLY A 400 16.32 17.76 -18.35
N ILE A 401 14.99 17.87 -18.30
CA ILE A 401 14.28 18.14 -17.05
C ILE A 401 14.48 16.99 -16.06
N ALA A 402 14.28 15.75 -16.51
CA ALA A 402 14.40 14.56 -15.67
C ALA A 402 15.78 14.48 -15.01
N GLU A 403 16.87 14.70 -15.77
CA GLU A 403 18.23 14.71 -15.20
C GLU A 403 18.44 15.85 -14.20
N ALA A 404 17.83 17.02 -14.41
CA ALA A 404 17.94 18.15 -13.48
C ALA A 404 17.26 17.88 -12.12
N VAL A 405 16.14 17.16 -12.12
CA VAL A 405 15.37 16.87 -10.88
C VAL A 405 15.62 15.50 -10.28
N LYS A 406 16.35 14.63 -10.98
CA LYS A 406 16.77 13.29 -10.51
C LYS A 406 17.37 13.31 -9.09
N PRO A 407 18.17 14.31 -8.68
CA PRO A 407 18.70 14.37 -7.31
C PRO A 407 17.65 14.73 -6.24
N SER A 408 16.46 15.24 -6.63
CA SER A 408 15.51 15.90 -5.72
C SER A 408 14.09 15.33 -5.74
N LEU A 409 13.79 14.40 -6.66
CA LEU A 409 12.47 13.76 -6.74
C LEU A 409 12.18 12.73 -5.64
N GLY A 410 13.22 12.15 -5.02
CA GLY A 410 13.04 11.09 -4.03
C GLY A 410 12.27 9.89 -4.60
N TYR A 411 11.19 9.48 -3.94
CA TYR A 411 10.32 8.37 -4.37
C TYR A 411 9.05 8.84 -5.10
N MET A 412 8.83 10.15 -5.17
CA MET A 412 7.71 10.73 -5.91
C MET A 412 8.03 10.69 -7.40
N ARG A 413 7.15 10.09 -8.19
CA ARG A 413 7.25 10.11 -9.65
C ARG A 413 6.93 11.51 -10.16
N LEU A 414 7.67 11.96 -11.18
CA LEU A 414 7.32 13.15 -11.97
C LEU A 414 6.78 12.71 -13.32
N ASP A 415 5.47 12.77 -13.48
CA ASP A 415 4.82 12.65 -14.77
C ASP A 415 5.02 13.98 -15.53
N MET A 416 5.40 13.91 -16.81
CA MET A 416 5.65 15.10 -17.63
C MET A 416 4.76 15.11 -18.87
N HIS A 417 4.07 16.23 -19.08
CA HIS A 417 3.22 16.48 -20.24
C HIS A 417 3.56 17.82 -20.90
N GLU A 418 3.38 17.87 -22.21
CA GLU A 418 3.40 19.13 -22.94
C GLU A 418 2.12 19.90 -22.60
N ALA A 419 2.18 21.23 -22.60
CA ALA A 419 1.02 22.10 -22.38
C ALA A 419 0.06 22.10 -23.60
N ASP A 420 -0.42 20.92 -23.97
CA ASP A 420 -1.47 20.72 -24.95
C ASP A 420 -2.87 20.95 -24.35
N GLU A 421 -3.89 21.02 -25.20
CA GLU A 421 -5.27 21.29 -24.79
C GLU A 421 -5.74 20.30 -23.71
N LYS A 422 -5.41 19.01 -23.82
CA LYS A 422 -5.82 17.97 -22.86
C LYS A 422 -5.12 18.13 -21.52
N ALA A 423 -3.83 18.42 -21.52
CA ALA A 423 -3.06 18.64 -20.30
C ALA A 423 -3.50 19.91 -19.58
N MET A 424 -3.78 20.99 -20.33
CA MET A 424 -4.31 22.23 -19.76
C MET A 424 -5.73 22.03 -19.21
N GLU A 425 -6.58 21.27 -19.91
CA GLU A 425 -7.90 20.90 -19.42
C GLU A 425 -7.81 20.05 -18.14
N LEU A 426 -6.82 19.16 -18.04
CA LEU A 426 -6.60 18.28 -16.89
C LEU A 426 -6.18 19.05 -15.63
N ILE A 427 -5.31 20.05 -15.76
CA ILE A 427 -4.80 20.82 -14.60
C ILE A 427 -5.72 21.97 -14.17
N GLY A 428 -6.67 22.39 -15.01
CA GLY A 428 -7.63 23.45 -14.67
C GLY A 428 -6.98 24.85 -14.56
N GLU A 429 -7.51 25.70 -13.67
CA GLU A 429 -7.08 27.10 -13.48
C GLU A 429 -5.81 27.26 -12.61
N VAL A 430 -4.84 26.36 -12.77
CA VAL A 430 -3.58 26.42 -12.01
C VAL A 430 -2.64 27.47 -12.61
N ALA A 431 -2.13 28.36 -11.74
CA ALA A 431 -1.13 29.35 -12.14
C ALA A 431 0.24 28.69 -12.43
N PRO A 432 0.98 29.15 -13.45
CA PRO A 432 2.32 28.62 -13.71
C PRO A 432 3.27 29.04 -12.59
N PHE A 433 4.01 28.08 -12.02
CA PHE A 433 5.08 28.40 -11.05
C PHE A 433 6.31 28.98 -11.74
N TYR A 434 6.48 28.69 -13.04
CA TYR A 434 7.54 29.24 -13.87
C TYR A 434 6.94 29.91 -15.09
N LYS A 435 7.34 31.16 -15.35
CA LYS A 435 7.07 31.89 -16.58
C LYS A 435 8.33 32.60 -17.01
N LYS A 436 8.77 32.35 -18.24
CA LYS A 436 9.93 33.02 -18.82
C LYS A 436 9.56 34.47 -19.12
N THR A 437 10.11 35.40 -18.35
CA THR A 437 10.01 36.83 -18.64
C THR A 437 10.95 37.16 -19.80
N PHE A 438 10.48 37.99 -20.73
CA PHE A 438 11.24 38.38 -21.93
C PHE A 438 12.37 39.39 -21.64
N LEU A 439 12.57 39.77 -20.38
CA LEU A 439 13.57 40.74 -19.98
C LEU A 439 14.77 40.02 -19.38
N GLY A 440 15.82 39.88 -20.19
CA GLY A 440 17.15 40.12 -19.67
C GLY A 440 17.23 41.62 -19.37
N LEU A 441 16.86 41.98 -18.14
CA LEU A 441 17.24 43.17 -17.38
C LEU A 441 16.81 42.96 -15.93
#